data_AF-A0A953BJW3-F1
#
_entry.id   AF-A0A953BJW3-F1
#
_cell.length_a   1.000
_cell.length_b   1.000
_cell.length_c   1.000
_cell.angle_alpha   90.00
_cell.angle_beta   90.00
_cell.angle_gamma   90.00
#
_symmetry.space_group_name_H-M   'P 1'
#
loop_
_entity.id
_entity.type
_entity.pdbx_description
1 polymer ?
#
loop_
_entity_poly.entity_id
_entity_poly.type
_entity_poly.pdbx_seq_one_letter_code
_entity_poly.pdbx_strand_id
1 'polypeptide(L)'
;MSTGTPTQRVLCAALASATIFTSAASGATYGLDDGVGSGNLGPNFACEFMWGNIFDVQPGANVITTISVAFGTIAAPEARPVRVYLYQMVTANDPKDAVLVATATGLSGSPRTNTFLDFAIAPTSVHGQFFAAVSMQVFGDATVLPARYDRDGAPNAARSWLFGADSYLSMPLGSAPYINNMTNNFIPGVFMVRAQGIPTPGSGIIIAAAALASQRRRRRRAWW
;
A
#
# COMPACT_ATOMS: atom_id res chain seq x y z
N MET A 1 67.93 -10.62 -53.08
CA MET A 1 66.66 -10.27 -53.75
C MET A 1 65.51 -10.87 -52.95
N SER A 2 64.52 -10.03 -52.62
CA SER A 2 63.20 -10.34 -52.02
C SER A 2 63.20 -10.81 -50.54
N THR A 3 62.80 -10.06 -49.50
CA THR A 3 61.69 -9.12 -49.14
C THR A 3 60.45 -9.77 -48.51
N GLY A 4 60.21 -9.43 -47.24
CA GLY A 4 58.89 -9.27 -46.61
C GLY A 4 58.30 -10.50 -45.92
N THR A 5 57.47 -10.43 -44.88
CA THR A 5 56.99 -9.37 -43.95
C THR A 5 56.22 -10.14 -42.83
N PRO A 6 55.97 -9.56 -41.65
CA PRO A 6 55.47 -10.27 -40.48
C PRO A 6 53.95 -10.45 -40.49
N THR A 7 53.43 -11.60 -40.08
CA THR A 7 51.98 -11.83 -39.97
C THR A 7 51.48 -11.45 -38.57
N GLN A 8 50.67 -10.39 -38.57
CA GLN A 8 49.90 -9.77 -37.49
C GLN A 8 49.27 -10.73 -36.46
N ARG A 9 49.49 -10.40 -35.18
CA ARG A 9 48.67 -10.85 -34.05
C ARG A 9 47.28 -10.19 -34.14
N VAL A 10 46.24 -10.98 -34.33
CA VAL A 10 44.85 -10.52 -34.25
C VAL A 10 44.45 -10.46 -32.77
N LEU A 11 44.35 -9.23 -32.23
CA LEU A 11 43.68 -8.97 -30.95
C LEU A 11 42.16 -8.97 -31.21
N CYS A 12 41.50 -10.06 -30.87
CA CYS A 12 40.04 -10.10 -30.74
C CYS A 12 39.64 -9.32 -29.48
N ALA A 13 39.27 -8.05 -29.64
CA ALA A 13 38.60 -7.29 -28.59
C ALA A 13 37.13 -7.74 -28.50
N ALA A 14 36.83 -8.60 -27.52
CA ALA A 14 35.45 -8.97 -27.20
C ALA A 14 34.74 -7.76 -26.54
N LEU A 15 33.86 -7.10 -27.29
CA LEU A 15 32.89 -6.18 -26.70
C LEU A 15 31.83 -6.98 -25.94
N ALA A 16 31.96 -7.03 -24.62
CA ALA A 16 30.88 -7.47 -23.75
C ALA A 16 29.78 -6.40 -23.74
N SER A 17 28.72 -6.62 -24.52
CA SER A 17 27.48 -5.84 -24.43
C SER A 17 26.78 -6.19 -23.12
N ALA A 18 26.99 -5.37 -22.08
CA ALA A 18 26.22 -5.44 -20.85
C ALA A 18 24.79 -4.94 -21.11
N THR A 19 23.85 -5.85 -21.35
CA THR A 19 22.41 -5.56 -21.33
C THR A 19 22.00 -5.19 -19.90
N ILE A 20 21.76 -3.90 -19.67
CA ILE A 20 21.12 -3.41 -18.45
C ILE A 20 19.64 -3.77 -18.56
N PHE A 21 19.21 -4.84 -17.88
CA PHE A 21 17.79 -5.10 -17.67
C PHE A 21 17.28 -4.10 -16.63
N THR A 22 16.70 -2.99 -17.08
CA THR A 22 15.83 -2.19 -16.22
C THR A 22 14.56 -2.98 -15.96
N SER A 23 14.46 -3.64 -14.80
CA SER A 23 13.18 -4.13 -14.30
C SER A 23 12.26 -2.92 -14.12
N ALA A 24 11.26 -2.75 -14.98
CA ALA A 24 10.15 -1.88 -14.67
C ALA A 24 9.54 -2.41 -13.37
N ALA A 25 9.67 -1.67 -12.27
CA ALA A 25 9.01 -2.05 -11.03
C ALA A 25 7.51 -2.13 -11.33
N SER A 26 6.94 -3.32 -11.16
CA SER A 26 5.50 -3.51 -11.26
C SER A 26 4.87 -2.96 -9.96
N GLY A 27 3.68 -2.39 -10.06
CA GLY A 27 2.89 -2.09 -8.87
C GLY A 27 2.65 -3.32 -8.00
N ALA A 28 2.31 -3.11 -6.74
CA ALA A 28 2.03 -4.16 -5.78
C ALA A 28 0.68 -3.95 -5.09
N THR A 29 -0.06 -5.04 -4.90
CA THR A 29 -1.22 -5.06 -4.01
C THR A 29 -0.77 -5.44 -2.60
N TYR A 30 -1.02 -4.57 -1.65
CA TYR A 30 -0.84 -4.82 -0.23
C TYR A 30 -2.11 -5.43 0.35
N GLY A 31 -2.04 -6.68 0.79
CA GLY A 31 -3.12 -7.40 1.45
C GLY A 31 -2.57 -8.41 2.46
N LEU A 32 -3.31 -8.62 3.55
CA LEU A 32 -2.98 -9.62 4.57
C LEU A 32 -3.99 -10.78 4.61
N ASP A 33 -5.13 -10.60 3.93
CA ASP A 33 -6.23 -11.54 3.80
C ASP A 33 -6.09 -12.42 2.55
N ASP A 34 -6.80 -13.54 2.50
CA ASP A 34 -6.83 -14.45 1.36
C ASP A 34 -7.94 -14.13 0.31
N GLY A 35 -8.72 -13.07 0.57
CA GLY A 35 -9.87 -12.67 -0.25
C GLY A 35 -11.21 -13.25 0.21
N VAL A 36 -11.25 -14.03 1.29
CA VAL A 36 -12.46 -14.64 1.82
C VAL A 36 -12.70 -14.21 3.27
N GLY A 37 -13.67 -13.31 3.47
CA GLY A 37 -14.06 -12.91 4.81
C GLY A 37 -14.78 -14.03 5.56
N SER A 38 -14.42 -14.23 6.82
CA SER A 38 -14.99 -15.24 7.71
C SER A 38 -15.89 -14.65 8.80
N GLY A 39 -15.86 -13.32 8.98
CA GLY A 39 -16.63 -12.66 10.02
C GLY A 39 -16.74 -11.15 9.85
N ASN A 40 -17.53 -10.54 10.73
CA ASN A 40 -17.80 -9.11 10.76
C ASN A 40 -17.63 -8.57 12.18
N LEU A 41 -17.10 -7.36 12.33
CA LEU A 41 -16.97 -6.65 13.61
C LEU A 41 -17.58 -5.25 13.54
N GLY A 42 -18.08 -4.80 14.67
CA GLY A 42 -18.60 -3.45 14.87
C GLY A 42 -18.83 -3.18 16.36
N PRO A 43 -18.84 -1.90 16.77
CA PRO A 43 -19.13 -1.50 18.13
C PRO A 43 -20.63 -1.60 18.42
N ASN A 44 -20.99 -1.82 19.68
CA ASN A 44 -22.37 -1.75 20.19
C ASN A 44 -22.69 -0.37 20.80
N PHE A 45 -21.89 0.64 20.48
CA PHE A 45 -22.07 2.03 20.89
C PHE A 45 -21.90 2.95 19.68
N ALA A 46 -22.41 4.18 19.77
CA ALA A 46 -22.30 5.14 18.70
C ALA A 46 -20.89 5.74 18.62
N CYS A 47 -20.27 5.72 17.44
CA CYS A 47 -18.98 6.35 17.16
C CYS A 47 -18.70 6.40 15.65
N GLU A 48 -17.70 7.18 15.25
CA GLU A 48 -16.92 6.89 14.06
C GLU A 48 -16.05 5.66 14.33
N PHE A 49 -16.43 4.54 13.73
CA PHE A 49 -15.70 3.28 13.86
C PHE A 49 -14.69 3.15 12.72
N MET A 50 -13.41 3.02 13.06
CA MET A 50 -12.31 2.84 12.12
C MET A 50 -11.68 1.47 12.25
N TRP A 51 -11.30 0.87 11.13
CA TRP A 51 -10.55 -0.39 11.09
C TRP A 51 -9.58 -0.41 9.91
N GLY A 52 -8.47 -1.14 10.04
CA GLY A 52 -7.45 -1.18 9.01
C GLY A 52 -6.27 -2.09 9.31
N ASN A 53 -5.29 -2.06 8.41
CA ASN A 53 -4.10 -2.91 8.43
C ASN A 53 -2.82 -2.10 8.25
N ILE A 54 -1.75 -2.53 8.94
CA ILE A 54 -0.38 -2.03 8.78
C ILE A 54 0.34 -2.86 7.71
N PHE A 55 0.98 -2.21 6.75
CA PHE A 55 1.71 -2.83 5.65
C PHE A 55 3.19 -2.42 5.64
N ASP A 56 4.06 -3.35 5.27
CA ASP A 56 5.48 -3.05 5.01
C ASP A 56 5.64 -2.65 3.56
N VAL A 57 6.20 -1.47 3.32
CA VAL A 57 6.38 -0.91 1.97
C VAL A 57 7.30 -1.83 1.17
N GLN A 58 6.82 -2.29 0.02
CA GLN A 58 7.61 -3.11 -0.89
C GLN A 58 8.49 -2.21 -1.78
N PRO A 59 9.74 -2.63 -2.07
CA PRO A 59 10.60 -1.91 -3.01
C PRO A 59 9.91 -1.73 -4.37
N GLY A 60 9.86 -0.48 -4.85
CA GLY A 60 9.23 -0.16 -6.14
C GLY A 60 7.71 -0.04 -6.11
N ALA A 61 7.05 -0.10 -4.94
CA ALA A 61 5.60 0.11 -4.79
C ALA A 61 5.28 1.14 -3.68
N ASN A 62 6.10 2.17 -3.56
CA ASN A 62 6.09 3.10 -2.44
C ASN A 62 5.16 4.31 -2.64
N VAL A 63 4.41 4.40 -3.74
CA VAL A 63 3.38 5.43 -3.95
C VAL A 63 2.02 4.76 -3.92
N ILE A 64 1.22 5.03 -2.89
CA ILE A 64 -0.13 4.47 -2.74
C ILE A 64 -1.13 5.33 -3.49
N THR A 65 -2.00 4.70 -4.28
CA THR A 65 -3.02 5.39 -5.10
C THR A 65 -4.45 4.97 -4.74
N THR A 66 -4.62 3.82 -4.10
CA THR A 66 -5.94 3.23 -3.86
C THR A 66 -5.93 2.49 -2.54
N ILE A 67 -7.02 2.63 -1.79
CA ILE A 67 -7.35 1.77 -0.66
C ILE A 67 -8.60 0.98 -1.07
N SER A 68 -8.57 -0.33 -0.91
CA SER A 68 -9.67 -1.22 -1.29
C SER A 68 -10.27 -1.86 -0.04
N VAL A 69 -11.59 -1.90 0.08
CA VAL A 69 -12.28 -2.38 1.28
C VAL A 69 -13.42 -3.33 0.92
N ALA A 70 -13.50 -4.49 1.56
CA ALA A 70 -14.72 -5.28 1.61
C ALA A 70 -15.48 -4.99 2.91
N PHE A 71 -16.81 -4.82 2.81
CA PHE A 71 -17.64 -4.44 3.95
C PHE A 71 -18.46 -5.60 4.51
N GLY A 72 -18.59 -5.62 5.83
CA GLY A 72 -19.36 -6.60 6.59
C GLY A 72 -20.87 -6.34 6.53
N THR A 73 -21.56 -6.57 7.64
CA THR A 73 -23.00 -6.32 7.72
C THR A 73 -23.25 -4.83 7.92
N ILE A 74 -23.95 -4.23 6.97
CA ILE A 74 -24.45 -2.86 7.07
C ILE A 74 -25.98 -2.92 6.94
N ALA A 75 -26.68 -2.45 7.97
CA ALA A 75 -28.13 -2.31 7.96
C ALA A 75 -28.56 -1.23 6.94
N ALA A 76 -29.80 -1.32 6.45
CA ALA A 76 -30.33 -0.37 5.49
C ALA A 76 -30.33 1.08 6.04
N PRO A 77 -30.00 2.09 5.23
CA PRO A 77 -29.56 1.99 3.84
C PRO A 77 -28.14 1.42 3.73
N GLU A 78 -27.96 0.48 2.80
CA GLU A 78 -26.69 -0.25 2.63
C GLU A 78 -25.53 0.65 2.20
N ALA A 79 -25.80 1.62 1.32
CA ALA A 79 -24.81 2.59 0.85
C ALA A 79 -24.59 3.72 1.87
N ARG A 80 -23.74 3.49 2.87
CA ARG A 80 -23.41 4.50 3.90
C ARG A 80 -22.12 5.24 3.57
N PRO A 81 -22.02 6.54 3.90
CA PRO A 81 -20.77 7.29 3.79
C PRO A 81 -19.63 6.62 4.57
N VAL A 82 -18.48 6.54 3.91
CA VAL A 82 -17.22 6.07 4.51
C VAL A 82 -16.10 7.04 4.17
N ARG A 83 -15.05 7.03 4.99
CA ARG A 83 -13.78 7.69 4.67
C ARG A 83 -12.66 6.68 4.75
N VAL A 84 -11.81 6.63 3.72
CA VAL A 84 -10.54 5.90 3.77
C VAL A 84 -9.41 6.84 4.18
N TYR A 85 -8.43 6.29 4.88
CA TYR A 85 -7.31 7.01 5.45
C TYR A 85 -6.02 6.26 5.15
N LEU A 86 -4.99 7.01 4.79
CA LEU A 86 -3.63 6.53 4.69
C LEU A 86 -2.79 7.26 5.73
N TYR A 87 -2.18 6.51 6.63
CA TYR A 87 -1.27 7.03 7.64
C TYR A 87 0.16 6.52 7.38
N GLN A 88 1.13 7.41 7.53
CA GLN A 88 2.54 7.06 7.62
C GLN A 88 2.85 6.61 9.06
N MET A 89 3.41 5.41 9.22
CA MET A 89 3.77 4.92 10.55
C MET A 89 5.00 5.66 11.08
N VAL A 90 4.99 5.92 12.39
CA VAL A 90 6.14 6.47 13.15
C VAL A 90 6.70 5.36 14.03
N THR A 91 5.88 4.76 14.88
CA THR A 91 6.24 3.57 15.66
C THR A 91 5.90 2.29 14.88
N ALA A 92 6.85 1.36 14.79
CA ALA A 92 6.65 0.10 14.10
C ALA A 92 5.54 -0.73 14.75
N ASN A 93 4.60 -1.24 13.94
CA ASN A 93 3.46 -2.08 14.35
C ASN A 93 2.47 -1.45 15.36
N ASP A 94 2.57 -0.14 15.66
CA ASP A 94 1.61 0.57 16.53
C ASP A 94 1.12 1.85 15.83
N PRO A 95 -0.15 1.92 15.37
CA PRO A 95 -0.63 3.07 14.61
C PRO A 95 -1.02 4.28 15.48
N LYS A 96 -0.91 4.20 16.81
CA LYS A 96 -1.40 5.26 17.71
C LYS A 96 -0.74 6.62 17.48
N ASP A 97 0.52 6.64 17.04
CA ASP A 97 1.28 7.86 16.73
C ASP A 97 1.45 8.10 15.21
N ALA A 98 0.75 7.32 14.38
CA ALA A 98 0.86 7.44 12.93
C ALA A 98 0.31 8.78 12.42
N VAL A 99 0.93 9.31 11.36
CA VAL A 99 0.62 10.63 10.80
C VAL A 99 -0.27 10.48 9.57
N LEU A 100 -1.42 11.17 9.55
CA LEU A 100 -2.32 11.15 8.41
C LEU A 100 -1.68 11.83 7.20
N VAL A 101 -1.60 11.13 6.07
CA VAL A 101 -0.97 11.64 4.83
C VAL A 101 -1.94 11.74 3.65
N ALA A 102 -3.02 10.94 3.63
CA ALA A 102 -4.06 11.07 2.62
C ALA A 102 -5.41 10.58 3.11
N THR A 103 -6.49 11.08 2.50
CA THR A 103 -7.86 10.60 2.69
C THR A 103 -8.63 10.61 1.39
N ALA A 104 -9.71 9.82 1.34
CA ALA A 104 -10.76 9.94 0.35
C ALA A 104 -12.10 9.51 0.95
N THR A 105 -13.21 9.94 0.35
CA THR A 105 -14.56 9.57 0.78
C THR A 105 -15.25 8.75 -0.28
N GLY A 106 -16.26 7.97 0.12
CA GLY A 106 -17.13 7.25 -0.80
C GLY A 106 -18.29 6.61 -0.07
N LEU A 107 -18.88 5.59 -0.69
CA LEU A 107 -20.01 4.84 -0.12
C LEU A 107 -19.61 3.37 0.07
N SER A 108 -20.04 2.80 1.19
CA SER A 108 -19.99 1.36 1.46
C SER A 108 -21.04 0.65 0.60
N GLY A 109 -20.70 0.36 -0.66
CA GLY A 109 -21.53 -0.50 -1.51
C GLY A 109 -21.40 -1.98 -1.15
N SER A 110 -22.30 -2.81 -1.69
CA SER A 110 -22.20 -4.29 -1.67
C SER A 110 -21.85 -4.91 -0.30
N PRO A 111 -22.56 -4.56 0.80
CA PRO A 111 -22.28 -5.15 2.11
C PRO A 111 -22.53 -6.65 2.10
N ARG A 112 -21.93 -7.36 3.07
CA ARG A 112 -22.04 -8.82 3.23
C ARG A 112 -21.45 -9.60 2.06
N THR A 113 -20.46 -9.02 1.36
CA THR A 113 -19.74 -9.70 0.28
C THR A 113 -18.24 -9.66 0.54
N ASN A 114 -17.49 -10.46 -0.21
CA ASN A 114 -16.02 -10.39 -0.25
C ASN A 114 -15.54 -9.50 -1.41
N THR A 115 -16.43 -8.66 -1.95
CA THR A 115 -16.10 -7.74 -3.05
C THR A 115 -15.40 -6.53 -2.47
N PHE A 116 -14.20 -6.26 -2.97
CA PHE A 116 -13.46 -5.05 -2.62
C PHE A 116 -13.98 -3.88 -3.44
N LEU A 117 -14.28 -2.77 -2.75
CA LEU A 117 -14.55 -1.48 -3.36
C LEU A 117 -13.29 -0.63 -3.32
N ASP A 118 -12.94 -0.02 -4.45
CA ASP A 118 -11.77 0.82 -4.59
C ASP A 118 -12.08 2.28 -4.28
N PHE A 119 -11.28 2.88 -3.41
CA PHE A 119 -11.32 4.28 -3.06
C PHE A 119 -10.00 4.92 -3.52
N ALA A 120 -10.07 5.73 -4.58
CA ALA A 120 -8.93 6.47 -5.08
C ALA A 120 -8.52 7.56 -4.09
N ILE A 121 -7.22 7.62 -3.76
CA ILE A 121 -6.61 8.71 -2.99
C ILE A 121 -5.64 9.48 -3.90
N ALA A 122 -5.26 10.69 -3.48
CA ALA A 122 -4.14 11.37 -4.13
C ALA A 122 -2.88 10.48 -4.06
N PRO A 123 -2.11 10.31 -5.15
CA PRO A 123 -0.88 9.51 -5.13
C PRO A 123 0.06 9.98 -4.01
N THR A 124 0.34 9.10 -3.05
CA THR A 124 1.02 9.47 -1.81
C THR A 124 2.21 8.55 -1.55
N SER A 125 3.39 9.14 -1.41
CA SER A 125 4.61 8.39 -1.07
C SER A 125 4.60 7.96 0.39
N VAL A 126 4.93 6.69 0.63
CA VAL A 126 5.09 6.08 1.95
C VAL A 126 6.47 5.44 2.10
N HIS A 127 6.91 5.18 3.32
CA HIS A 127 8.17 4.52 3.62
C HIS A 127 8.08 3.64 4.87
N GLY A 128 8.96 2.64 4.97
CA GLY A 128 8.98 1.71 6.11
C GLY A 128 7.64 0.95 6.23
N GLN A 129 6.77 1.41 7.12
CA GLN A 129 5.41 0.92 7.27
C GLN A 129 4.37 2.02 7.05
N PHE A 130 3.18 1.66 6.60
CA PHE A 130 2.02 2.54 6.53
C PHE A 130 0.77 1.81 7.07
N PHE A 131 -0.22 2.57 7.52
CA PHE A 131 -1.51 2.06 7.95
C PHE A 131 -2.60 2.55 7.00
N ALA A 132 -3.26 1.60 6.32
CA ALA A 132 -4.42 1.90 5.49
C ALA A 132 -5.69 1.46 6.23
N ALA A 133 -6.64 2.39 6.33
CA ALA A 133 -7.84 2.20 7.13
C ALA A 133 -9.06 2.80 6.45
N VAL A 134 -10.22 2.44 6.98
CA VAL A 134 -11.52 2.99 6.61
C VAL A 134 -12.31 3.26 7.88
N SER A 135 -13.18 4.24 7.85
CA SER A 135 -14.14 4.51 8.91
C SER A 135 -15.56 4.65 8.40
N MET A 136 -16.49 4.44 9.31
CA MET A 136 -17.92 4.65 9.14
C MET A 136 -18.54 5.11 10.45
N GLN A 137 -19.51 6.02 10.38
CA GLN A 137 -20.35 6.32 11.54
C GLN A 137 -21.26 5.12 11.86
N VAL A 138 -21.20 4.61 13.08
CA VAL A 138 -22.06 3.55 13.63
C VAL A 138 -22.88 4.15 14.77
N PHE A 139 -24.14 3.73 14.93
CA PHE A 139 -25.07 4.32 15.88
C PHE A 139 -25.37 3.41 17.08
N GLY A 140 -24.48 2.44 17.35
CA GLY A 140 -24.61 1.49 18.44
C GLY A 140 -25.63 0.37 18.22
N ASP A 141 -26.09 0.18 16.99
CA ASP A 141 -26.94 -0.95 16.64
C ASP A 141 -26.10 -2.20 16.38
N ALA A 142 -26.37 -3.29 17.11
CA ALA A 142 -25.65 -4.56 16.94
C ALA A 142 -25.85 -5.19 15.54
N THR A 143 -26.73 -4.61 14.72
CA THR A 143 -26.97 -4.99 13.32
C THR A 143 -25.97 -4.38 12.34
N VAL A 144 -25.14 -3.41 12.75
CA VAL A 144 -24.11 -2.79 11.92
C VAL A 144 -22.73 -3.25 12.40
N LEU A 145 -22.20 -4.22 11.68
CA LEU A 145 -20.87 -4.80 11.87
C LEU A 145 -20.07 -4.60 10.58
N PRO A 146 -19.63 -3.36 10.28
CA PRO A 146 -19.17 -2.99 8.94
C PRO A 146 -17.76 -3.52 8.64
N ALA A 147 -16.98 -3.86 9.66
CA ALA A 147 -15.61 -4.32 9.48
C ALA A 147 -15.58 -5.81 9.14
N ARG A 148 -15.51 -6.12 7.85
CA ARG A 148 -15.27 -7.48 7.35
C ARG A 148 -13.85 -7.90 7.72
N TYR A 149 -13.69 -9.11 8.24
CA TYR A 149 -12.38 -9.65 8.57
C TYR A 149 -12.25 -11.12 8.13
N ASP A 150 -11.00 -11.51 7.91
CA ASP A 150 -10.53 -12.84 7.57
C ASP A 150 -9.80 -13.43 8.78
N ARG A 151 -10.31 -14.56 9.28
CA ARG A 151 -9.74 -15.31 10.40
C ARG A 151 -8.52 -16.13 9.98
N ASP A 152 -8.43 -16.57 8.73
CA ASP A 152 -7.30 -17.36 8.24
C ASP A 152 -6.04 -16.49 8.10
N GLY A 153 -6.22 -15.17 7.98
CA GLY A 153 -5.17 -14.16 8.18
C GLY A 153 -4.70 -13.98 9.64
N ALA A 154 -5.17 -14.76 10.62
CA ALA A 154 -4.79 -14.64 12.05
C ALA A 154 -3.28 -14.54 12.35
N PRO A 155 -2.35 -15.20 11.62
CA PRO A 155 -0.91 -15.00 11.82
C PRO A 155 -0.46 -13.54 11.66
N ASN A 156 -1.24 -12.71 10.96
CA ASN A 156 -0.99 -11.29 10.73
C ASN A 156 -1.81 -10.38 11.66
N ALA A 157 -2.56 -10.90 12.63
CA ALA A 157 -3.49 -10.12 13.45
C ALA A 157 -2.84 -8.94 14.20
N ALA A 158 -1.54 -9.04 14.55
CA ALA A 158 -0.80 -7.96 15.20
C ALA A 158 -0.73 -6.67 14.35
N ARG A 159 -0.98 -6.78 13.05
CA ARG A 159 -0.96 -5.69 12.08
C ARG A 159 -2.34 -5.10 11.85
N SER A 160 -3.40 -5.63 12.45
CA SER A 160 -4.77 -5.20 12.24
C SER A 160 -5.33 -4.52 13.48
N TRP A 161 -5.89 -3.34 13.28
CA TRP A 161 -6.28 -2.45 14.37
C TRP A 161 -7.66 -1.88 14.12
N LEU A 162 -8.37 -1.62 15.21
CA LEU A 162 -9.64 -0.92 15.22
C LEU A 162 -9.64 0.21 16.25
N PHE A 163 -10.43 1.23 15.97
CA PHE A 163 -10.57 2.43 16.77
C PHE A 163 -12.05 2.86 16.81
N GLY A 164 -12.46 3.50 17.90
CA GLY A 164 -13.75 4.19 18.00
C GLY A 164 -13.57 5.57 18.64
N ALA A 165 -14.10 6.61 17.99
CA ALA A 165 -14.07 8.00 18.45
C ALA A 165 -15.21 8.81 17.83
N ASP A 166 -15.42 10.06 18.25
CA ASP A 166 -16.44 10.92 17.64
C ASP A 166 -16.05 11.38 16.22
N SER A 167 -14.75 11.62 15.99
CA SER A 167 -14.20 12.02 14.69
C SER A 167 -12.68 11.82 14.62
N TYR A 168 -12.16 11.48 13.43
CA TYR A 168 -10.72 11.35 13.17
C TYR A 168 -10.10 12.50 12.35
N LEU A 169 -10.88 13.52 11.96
CA LEU A 169 -10.35 14.61 11.12
C LEU A 169 -9.30 15.49 11.79
N SER A 170 -9.28 15.53 13.12
CA SER A 170 -8.43 16.42 13.90
C SER A 170 -7.89 15.76 15.17
N MET A 171 -7.90 14.42 15.22
CA MET A 171 -7.55 13.67 16.42
C MET A 171 -6.45 12.65 16.10
N PRO A 172 -5.36 12.58 16.90
CA PRO A 172 -4.40 11.49 16.83
C PRO A 172 -5.08 10.14 17.13
N LEU A 173 -4.66 9.07 16.47
CA LEU A 173 -5.24 7.74 16.67
C LEU A 173 -5.10 7.24 18.12
N GLY A 174 -3.97 7.55 18.77
CA GLY A 174 -3.71 7.21 20.17
C GLY A 174 -4.60 7.91 21.18
N SER A 175 -5.37 8.92 20.77
CA SER A 175 -6.34 9.62 21.62
C SER A 175 -7.77 9.08 21.46
N ALA A 176 -7.99 8.08 20.61
CA ALA A 176 -9.31 7.49 20.45
C ALA A 176 -9.77 6.84 21.78
N PRO A 177 -11.02 7.12 22.23
CA PRO A 177 -11.58 6.51 23.45
C PRO A 177 -11.59 4.97 23.42
N TYR A 178 -11.68 4.39 22.22
CA TYR A 178 -11.62 2.96 22.01
C TYR A 178 -10.52 2.61 21.02
N ILE A 179 -9.61 1.72 21.43
CA ILE A 179 -8.48 1.23 20.63
C ILE A 179 -8.33 -0.26 20.89
N ASN A 180 -8.22 -1.06 19.85
CA ASN A 180 -7.89 -2.48 20.01
C ASN A 180 -7.02 -3.00 18.87
N ASN A 181 -6.14 -3.94 19.20
CA ASN A 181 -5.39 -4.75 18.25
C ASN A 181 -6.12 -6.10 18.08
N MET A 182 -6.18 -6.62 16.85
CA MET A 182 -6.85 -7.88 16.57
C MET A 182 -6.23 -9.10 17.28
N THR A 183 -4.97 -9.04 17.75
CA THR A 183 -4.38 -10.09 18.61
C THR A 183 -5.10 -10.26 19.94
N ASN A 184 -5.76 -9.21 20.41
CA ASN A 184 -6.45 -9.21 21.70
C ASN A 184 -7.93 -9.62 21.57
N ASN A 185 -8.41 -9.84 20.34
CA ASN A 185 -9.78 -10.29 20.11
C ASN A 185 -9.91 -11.80 20.35
N PHE A 186 -11.09 -12.21 20.83
CA PHE A 186 -11.42 -13.62 21.06
C PHE A 186 -11.26 -14.48 19.80
N ILE A 187 -11.52 -13.88 18.62
CA ILE A 187 -11.22 -14.46 17.31
C ILE A 187 -10.26 -13.50 16.60
N PRO A 188 -8.95 -13.80 16.59
CA PRO A 188 -7.97 -13.04 15.83
C PRO A 188 -8.22 -13.16 14.32
N GLY A 189 -7.75 -12.17 13.58
CA GLY A 189 -7.85 -12.10 12.13
C GLY A 189 -7.34 -10.77 11.61
N VAL A 190 -7.48 -10.55 10.31
CA VAL A 190 -7.11 -9.30 9.64
C VAL A 190 -8.32 -8.70 8.95
N PHE A 191 -8.38 -7.37 8.89
CA PHE A 191 -9.47 -6.72 8.17
C PHE A 191 -9.29 -6.90 6.66
N MET A 192 -10.40 -6.99 5.94
CA MET A 192 -10.38 -7.00 4.47
C MET A 192 -10.21 -5.58 3.93
N VAL A 193 -9.04 -5.00 4.24
CA VAL A 193 -8.58 -3.70 3.78
C VAL A 193 -7.24 -3.92 3.08
N ARG A 194 -7.13 -3.43 1.84
CA ARG A 194 -5.97 -3.55 0.97
C ARG A 194 -5.53 -2.18 0.47
N ALA A 195 -4.33 -2.11 -0.07
CA ALA A 195 -3.84 -0.90 -0.75
C ALA A 195 -3.13 -1.24 -2.06
N GLN A 196 -3.14 -0.31 -3.01
CA GLN A 196 -2.40 -0.44 -4.27
C GLN A 196 -1.23 0.54 -4.30
N GLY A 197 -0.02 0.01 -4.46
CA GLY A 197 1.20 0.77 -4.63
C GLY A 197 1.72 0.72 -6.06
N ILE A 198 2.25 1.85 -6.52
CA ILE A 198 2.96 1.97 -7.80
C ILE A 198 4.39 2.49 -7.55
N PRO A 199 5.29 2.35 -8.54
CA PRO A 199 6.61 2.94 -8.43
C PRO A 199 6.56 4.46 -8.37
N THR A 200 7.52 5.06 -7.67
CA THR A 200 7.71 6.52 -7.73
C THR A 200 7.96 6.95 -9.18
N PRO A 201 7.16 7.87 -9.74
CA PRO A 201 7.41 8.42 -11.07
C PRO A 201 8.74 9.19 -11.05
N GLY A 202 9.82 8.62 -11.62
CA GLY A 202 11.06 9.39 -11.83
C GLY A 202 12.37 8.60 -11.92
N SER A 203 12.49 7.42 -11.31
CA SER A 203 13.82 6.77 -11.17
C SER A 203 14.35 6.10 -12.44
N GLY A 204 13.48 5.81 -13.42
CA GLY A 204 13.88 5.14 -14.68
C GLY A 204 14.44 6.06 -15.76
N ILE A 205 14.09 7.35 -15.75
CA ILE A 205 14.39 8.26 -16.89
C ILE A 205 15.79 8.87 -16.78
N ILE A 206 16.32 9.06 -15.57
CA ILE A 206 17.59 9.78 -15.35
C ILE A 206 18.82 8.94 -15.78
N ILE A 207 18.77 7.61 -15.59
CA ILE A 207 19.92 6.74 -15.94
C ILE A 207 20.05 6.58 -17.46
N ALA A 208 18.94 6.49 -18.19
CA ALA A 208 18.95 6.44 -19.65
C ALA A 208 19.53 7.73 -20.27
N ALA A 209 19.14 8.90 -19.73
CA ALA A 209 19.65 10.20 -20.21
C ALA A 209 21.16 10.38 -19.95
N ALA A 210 21.67 9.93 -18.79
CA ALA A 210 23.09 9.99 -18.47
C ALA A 210 23.94 9.05 -19.36
N ALA A 211 23.44 7.84 -19.64
CA ALA A 211 24.10 6.89 -20.54
C ALA A 211 24.21 7.43 -21.97
N LEU A 212 23.12 7.99 -22.51
CA LEU A 212 23.08 8.61 -23.83
C LEU A 212 23.96 9.88 -23.92
N ALA A 213 24.00 10.70 -22.89
CA ALA A 213 24.86 11.89 -22.83
C ALA A 213 26.35 11.51 -22.78
N SER A 214 26.71 10.46 -22.05
CA SER A 214 28.10 9.96 -21.96
C SER A 214 28.59 9.36 -23.30
N GLN A 215 27.72 8.64 -24.03
CA GLN A 215 28.03 8.11 -25.36
C GLN A 215 28.22 9.23 -26.39
N ARG A 216 27.42 10.30 -26.34
CA ARG A 216 27.58 11.45 -27.23
C ARG A 216 28.90 12.21 -27.01
N ARG A 217 29.35 12.31 -25.75
CA ARG A 217 30.60 13.02 -25.40
C ARG A 217 31.86 12.30 -25.88
N ARG A 218 31.86 10.95 -25.88
CA ARG A 218 33.00 10.15 -26.36
C ARG A 218 33.19 10.22 -27.89
N ARG A 219 32.11 10.36 -28.67
CA ARG A 219 32.21 10.47 -30.14
C ARG A 219 32.82 11.79 -30.64
N ARG A 220 32.83 12.85 -29.82
CA ARG A 220 33.39 14.16 -30.22
C ARG A 220 34.89 14.33 -29.95
N ARG A 221 35.53 13.42 -29.21
CA ARG A 221 36.97 13.48 -28.92
C ARG A 221 37.86 12.64 -29.85
N ALA A 222 37.27 11.97 -30.85
CA ALA A 222 37.98 11.11 -31.79
C ALA A 222 38.40 11.83 -33.09
N TRP A 223 38.37 13.17 -33.13
CA TRP A 223 38.68 13.98 -34.30
C TRP A 223 39.56 15.18 -33.92
N TRP A 224 40.72 14.94 -33.32
CA TRP A 224 41.86 15.85 -33.26
C TRP A 224 43.13 15.01 -33.09
#